data_AF-A0AAE0VP18-F1
#
_entry.id   AF-A0AAE0VP18-F1
#
_cell.length_a   1.000
_cell.length_b   1.000
_cell.length_c   1.000
_cell.angle_alpha   90.00
_cell.angle_beta   90.00
_cell.angle_gamma   90.00
#
_symmetry.space_group_name_H-M   'P 1'
#
loop_
_entity.id
_entity.type
_entity.pdbx_description
1 polymer ?
#
loop_
_entity_poly.entity_id
_entity_poly.type
_entity_poly.pdbx_seq_one_letter_code
_entity_poly.pdbx_strand_id
1 'polypeptide(L)'
;MSNSADKVCQLLLREQFGVVAEKIGCYLLRKGPCPLRGLVAELGLKLDKVKKILCIFIQHNLVMYEKNKRGFLEYRMAVEPTLWRCRFPKYIYCAKTLYGDAAELLVEEILHHGQVLMNDVVQRVTDRLNEALRESG
;
A
#
# COMPACT_ATOMS: atom_id res chain seq x y z
N MET A 1 -3.73 -1.14 -21.89
CA MET A 1 -2.88 -0.20 -21.12
C MET A 1 -1.47 -0.78 -21.07
N SER A 2 -0.41 0.05 -21.10
CA SER A 2 0.91 -0.38 -21.54
C SER A 2 1.49 -1.50 -20.66
N ASN A 3 1.93 -2.58 -21.32
CA ASN A 3 2.51 -3.77 -20.70
C ASN A 3 3.63 -3.44 -19.68
N SER A 4 4.28 -2.28 -19.85
CA SER A 4 5.32 -1.75 -18.98
C SER A 4 4.82 -1.32 -17.60
N ALA A 5 3.66 -0.65 -17.49
CA ALA A 5 3.15 -0.16 -16.21
C ALA A 5 2.73 -1.32 -15.29
N ASP A 6 2.08 -2.33 -15.86
CA ASP A 6 1.69 -3.55 -15.14
C ASP A 6 2.93 -4.31 -14.66
N LYS A 7 4.00 -4.31 -15.44
CA LYS A 7 5.27 -4.95 -15.06
C LYS A 7 5.93 -4.26 -13.88
N VAL A 8 5.94 -2.93 -13.86
CA VAL A 8 6.45 -2.17 -12.71
C VAL A 8 5.59 -2.43 -11.47
N CYS A 9 4.27 -2.41 -11.60
CA CYS A 9 3.36 -2.74 -10.49
C CYS A 9 3.62 -4.16 -9.95
N GLN A 10 3.81 -5.15 -10.84
CA GLN A 10 4.17 -6.51 -10.44
C GLN A 10 5.45 -6.55 -9.58
N LEU A 11 6.50 -5.86 -10.02
CA LEU A 11 7.77 -5.83 -9.30
C LEU A 11 7.63 -5.15 -7.94
N LEU A 12 6.95 -4.00 -7.88
CA LEU A 12 6.72 -3.27 -6.63
C LEU A 12 5.92 -4.09 -5.63
N LEU A 13 4.83 -4.73 -6.08
CA LEU A 13 4.00 -5.56 -5.20
C LEU A 13 4.78 -6.75 -4.65
N ARG A 14 5.64 -7.36 -5.47
CA ARG A 14 6.49 -8.46 -5.05
C ARG A 14 7.54 -8.03 -4.03
N GLU A 15 8.23 -6.93 -4.30
CA GLU A 15 9.31 -6.43 -3.45
C GLU A 15 8.79 -5.98 -2.08
N GLN A 16 7.63 -5.32 -2.04
CA GLN A 16 7.10 -4.72 -0.82
C GLN A 16 6.17 -5.64 -0.01
N PHE A 17 5.43 -6.53 -0.68
CA PHE A 17 4.39 -7.34 -0.03
C PHE A 17 4.54 -8.85 -0.29
N GLY A 18 5.51 -9.25 -1.11
CA GLY A 18 5.84 -10.64 -1.39
C GLY A 18 5.04 -11.27 -2.55
N VAL A 19 5.39 -12.52 -2.86
CA VAL A 19 4.92 -13.25 -4.06
C VAL A 19 3.41 -13.50 -4.05
N VAL A 20 2.79 -13.71 -2.89
CA VAL A 20 1.33 -13.93 -2.81
C VAL A 20 0.57 -12.65 -3.12
N ALA A 21 1.08 -11.50 -2.66
CA ALA A 21 0.53 -10.19 -2.95
C ALA A 21 0.65 -9.86 -4.44
N GLU A 22 1.83 -10.09 -5.03
CA GLU A 22 2.07 -9.99 -6.47
C GLU A 22 1.01 -10.77 -7.25
N LYS A 23 0.78 -12.05 -6.91
CA LYS A 23 -0.17 -12.91 -7.63
C LYS A 23 -1.60 -12.36 -7.60
N ILE A 24 -2.07 -11.90 -6.43
CA ILE A 24 -3.41 -11.32 -6.27
C ILE A 24 -3.52 -9.97 -7.02
N GLY A 25 -2.53 -9.09 -6.85
CA GLY A 25 -2.53 -7.78 -7.50
C GLY A 25 -2.46 -7.87 -9.02
N CYS A 26 -1.58 -8.72 -9.58
CA CYS A 26 -1.51 -8.95 -11.03
C CYS A 26 -2.80 -9.51 -11.61
N TYR A 27 -3.51 -10.35 -10.85
CA TYR A 27 -4.81 -10.85 -11.28
C TYR A 27 -5.85 -9.73 -11.37
N LEU A 28 -5.91 -8.88 -10.33
CA LEU A 28 -6.80 -7.71 -10.31
C LEU A 28 -6.46 -6.69 -11.40
N LEU A 29 -5.18 -6.48 -11.71
CA LEU A 29 -4.73 -5.60 -12.80
C LEU A 29 -5.18 -6.11 -14.17
N ARG A 30 -5.06 -7.42 -14.41
CA ARG A 30 -5.37 -8.02 -15.71
C ARG A 30 -6.86 -8.27 -15.94
N LYS A 31 -7.56 -8.79 -14.94
CA LYS A 31 -8.99 -9.14 -15.06
C LYS A 31 -9.91 -7.96 -14.78
N GLY A 32 -9.46 -6.99 -13.98
CA GLY A 32 -10.29 -5.88 -13.51
C GLY A 32 -11.02 -6.19 -12.19
N PRO A 33 -12.07 -5.42 -11.86
CA PRO A 33 -12.83 -5.57 -10.63
C PRO A 33 -13.39 -6.99 -10.47
N CYS A 34 -13.19 -7.60 -9.30
CA CYS A 34 -13.66 -8.97 -9.08
C CYS A 34 -14.06 -9.24 -7.62
N PRO A 35 -15.02 -10.16 -7.39
CA PRO A 35 -15.46 -10.50 -6.05
C PRO A 35 -14.47 -11.43 -5.34
N LEU A 36 -14.49 -11.42 -4.00
CA LEU A 36 -13.61 -12.25 -3.17
C LEU A 36 -13.68 -13.75 -3.51
N ARG A 37 -14.87 -14.28 -3.79
CA ARG A 37 -15.06 -15.68 -4.18
C ARG A 37 -14.37 -15.99 -5.52
N GLY A 38 -14.38 -15.04 -6.45
CA GLY A 38 -13.68 -15.15 -7.74
C GLY A 38 -12.17 -15.25 -7.54
N LEU A 39 -11.59 -14.38 -6.70
CA LEU A 39 -10.16 -14.42 -6.37
C LEU A 39 -9.73 -15.77 -5.79
N VAL A 40 -10.50 -16.31 -4.85
CA VAL A 40 -10.19 -17.58 -4.20
C VAL A 40 -10.25 -18.74 -5.19
N ALA A 41 -11.32 -18.81 -5.99
CA ALA A 41 -11.51 -19.88 -6.96
C ALA A 41 -10.42 -19.88 -8.04
N GLU A 42 -10.05 -18.70 -8.54
CA GLU A 42 -9.16 -18.56 -9.69
C GLU A 42 -7.68 -18.64 -9.32
N LEU A 43 -7.32 -18.17 -8.12
CA LEU A 43 -5.93 -18.20 -7.66
C LEU A 43 -5.55 -19.50 -6.93
N GLY A 44 -6.55 -20.31 -6.54
CA GLY A 44 -6.36 -21.53 -5.76
C GLY A 44 -5.77 -21.26 -4.36
N LEU A 45 -5.96 -20.05 -3.84
CA LEU A 45 -5.42 -19.63 -2.54
C LEU A 45 -6.46 -19.80 -1.44
N LYS A 46 -6.02 -20.14 -0.22
CA LYS A 46 -6.90 -20.18 0.96
C LYS A 46 -7.56 -18.82 1.18
N LEU A 47 -8.86 -18.82 1.51
CA LEU A 47 -9.65 -17.61 1.75
C LEU A 47 -8.97 -16.64 2.72
N ASP A 48 -8.41 -17.14 3.82
CA ASP A 48 -7.76 -16.31 4.84
C ASP A 48 -6.52 -15.61 4.30
N LYS A 49 -5.75 -16.26 3.42
CA LYS A 49 -4.59 -15.62 2.77
C LYS A 49 -5.05 -14.49 1.85
N VAL A 50 -6.09 -14.71 1.06
CA VAL A 50 -6.63 -13.68 0.16
C VAL A 50 -7.16 -12.49 0.96
N LYS A 51 -7.92 -12.73 2.03
CA LYS A 51 -8.42 -11.67 2.93
C LYS A 51 -7.28 -10.85 3.55
N LYS A 52 -6.23 -11.50 4.05
CA LYS A 52 -5.07 -10.82 4.65
C LYS A 52 -4.38 -9.90 3.64
N ILE A 53 -4.14 -10.37 2.42
CA ILE A 53 -3.51 -9.55 1.38
C ILE A 53 -4.42 -8.40 0.97
N LEU A 54 -5.73 -8.62 0.78
CA LEU A 54 -6.66 -7.54 0.45
C LEU A 54 -6.71 -6.49 1.57
N CYS A 55 -6.65 -6.91 2.83
CA CYS A 55 -6.56 -5.98 3.97
C CYS A 55 -5.31 -5.10 3.87
N ILE A 56 -4.13 -5.70 3.59
CA ILE A 56 -2.88 -4.96 3.38
C ILE A 56 -3.00 -3.98 2.20
N PHE A 57 -3.60 -4.41 1.09
CA PHE A 57 -3.79 -3.53 -0.06
C PHE A 57 -4.74 -2.37 0.21
N ILE A 58 -5.82 -2.59 0.96
CA ILE A 58 -6.73 -1.53 1.39
C ILE A 58 -5.99 -0.56 2.33
N GLN A 59 -5.25 -1.10 3.30
CA GLN A 59 -4.45 -0.34 4.26
C GLN A 59 -3.46 0.62 3.57
N HIS A 60 -2.86 0.21 2.44
CA HIS A 60 -1.94 1.03 1.65
C HIS A 60 -2.60 1.76 0.48
N ASN A 61 -3.93 1.82 0.41
CA ASN A 61 -4.70 2.47 -0.67
C ASN A 61 -4.38 1.93 -2.08
N LEU A 62 -4.01 0.66 -2.18
CA LEU A 62 -3.67 -0.03 -3.42
C LEU A 62 -4.87 -0.75 -4.04
N VAL A 63 -5.87 -1.08 -3.23
CA VAL A 63 -7.13 -1.69 -3.67
C VAL A 63 -8.31 -0.84 -3.21
N MET A 64 -9.21 -0.56 -4.14
CA MET A 64 -10.51 0.03 -3.90
C MET A 64 -11.57 -1.08 -3.90
N TYR A 65 -12.61 -0.93 -3.09
CA TYR A 65 -13.73 -1.86 -3.08
C TYR A 65 -15.05 -1.12 -3.23
N GLU A 66 -15.93 -1.62 -4.09
CA GLU A 66 -17.23 -1.02 -4.37
C GLU A 66 -18.28 -2.10 -4.61
N LYS A 67 -19.55 -1.77 -4.38
CA LYS A 67 -20.65 -2.66 -4.74
C LYS A 67 -20.99 -2.45 -6.22
N ASN A 68 -21.03 -3.54 -6.98
CA ASN A 68 -21.49 -3.50 -8.36
C ASN A 68 -23.01 -3.27 -8.42
N LYS A 69 -23.54 -3.08 -9.64
CA LYS A 69 -24.98 -2.85 -9.89
C LYS A 69 -25.91 -3.97 -9.35
N ARG A 70 -25.36 -5.17 -9.11
CA ARG A 70 -26.08 -6.33 -8.57
C ARG A 70 -25.89 -6.49 -7.05
N GLY A 71 -25.22 -5.54 -6.38
CA GLY A 71 -24.99 -5.53 -4.94
C GLY A 71 -23.78 -6.34 -4.46
N PHE A 72 -23.02 -6.96 -5.36
CA PHE A 72 -21.82 -7.73 -4.99
C PHE A 72 -20.62 -6.81 -4.76
N LEU A 73 -19.88 -7.07 -3.69
CA LEU A 73 -18.64 -6.36 -3.37
C LEU A 73 -17.51 -6.84 -4.29
N GLU A 74 -16.94 -5.92 -5.05
CA GLU A 74 -15.82 -6.15 -5.96
C GLU A 74 -14.60 -5.35 -5.53
N TYR A 75 -13.42 -5.95 -5.72
CA TYR A 75 -12.13 -5.34 -5.43
C TYR A 75 -11.46 -4.97 -6.74
N ARG A 76 -10.87 -3.78 -6.81
CA ARG A 76 -10.17 -3.25 -7.96
C ARG A 76 -8.78 -2.77 -7.55
N MET A 77 -7.76 -3.16 -8.31
CA MET A 77 -6.41 -2.62 -8.13
C MET A 77 -6.32 -1.18 -8.65
N ALA A 78 -5.69 -0.30 -7.89
CA ALA A 78 -5.35 1.05 -8.30
C ALA A 78 -3.90 1.09 -8.82
N VAL A 79 -3.74 1.43 -10.10
CA VAL A 79 -2.44 1.42 -10.79
C VAL A 79 -1.58 2.59 -10.31
N GLU A 80 -2.15 3.79 -10.32
CA GLU A 80 -1.45 5.03 -10.01
C GLU A 80 -0.89 5.04 -8.57
N PRO A 81 -1.66 4.70 -7.52
CA PRO A 81 -1.13 4.59 -6.16
C PRO A 81 0.00 3.58 -6.04
N THR A 82 -0.05 2.48 -6.80
CA THR A 82 1.03 1.48 -6.82
C THR A 82 2.30 2.08 -7.42
N LEU A 83 2.20 2.76 -8.56
CA LEU A 83 3.34 3.41 -9.22
C LEU A 83 3.92 4.58 -8.41
N TRP A 84 3.10 5.29 -7.64
CA TRP A 84 3.56 6.39 -6.78
C TRP A 84 4.47 5.92 -5.65
N ARG A 85 4.48 4.63 -5.31
CA ARG A 85 5.41 4.08 -4.32
C ARG A 85 6.87 4.29 -4.72
N CYS A 86 7.20 4.28 -6.01
CA CYS A 86 8.54 4.64 -6.50
C CYS A 86 8.94 6.09 -6.19
N ARG A 87 7.97 6.96 -5.89
CA ARG A 87 8.19 8.39 -5.63
C ARG A 87 8.30 8.72 -4.15
N PHE A 88 8.11 7.74 -3.26
CA PHE A 88 8.18 7.94 -1.80
C PHE A 88 9.44 8.66 -1.34
N PRO A 89 10.66 8.30 -1.80
CA PRO A 89 11.86 9.04 -1.42
C PRO A 89 11.80 10.53 -1.74
N LYS A 90 11.19 10.90 -2.87
CA LYS A 90 11.02 12.30 -3.27
C LYS A 90 10.00 13.04 -2.41
N TYR A 91 8.91 12.36 -2.00
CA TYR A 91 7.91 12.95 -1.11
C TYR A 91 8.49 13.23 0.28
N ILE A 92 9.24 12.26 0.82
CA ILE A 92 9.95 12.37 2.09
C ILE A 92 10.97 13.52 2.04
N TYR A 93 11.79 13.55 1.00
CA TYR A 93 12.78 14.64 0.80
C TYR A 93 12.13 16.02 0.68
N CYS A 94 11.00 16.13 -0.03
CA CYS A 94 10.25 17.38 -0.15
C CYS A 94 9.74 17.86 1.22
N ALA A 95 9.21 16.94 2.03
CA ALA A 95 8.75 17.26 3.39
C ALA A 95 9.89 17.77 4.27
N LYS A 96 11.06 17.10 4.24
CA LYS A 96 12.28 17.55 4.93
C LYS A 96 12.68 18.96 4.50
N THR A 97 12.72 19.20 3.18
CA THR A 97 13.19 20.46 2.60
C THR A 97 12.28 21.63 2.97
N LEU A 98 10.96 21.41 3.03
CA LEU A 98 9.98 22.46 3.30
C LEU A 98 9.71 22.68 4.79
N TYR A 99 9.82 21.64 5.62
CA TYR A 99 9.30 21.65 6.99
C TYR A 99 10.24 21.00 8.03
N GLY A 100 11.43 20.56 7.64
CA GLY A 100 12.44 20.00 8.55
C GLY A 100 12.27 18.52 8.89
N ASP A 101 13.13 18.02 9.79
CA ASP A 101 13.26 16.59 10.08
C ASP A 101 12.00 15.96 10.69
N ALA A 102 11.27 16.69 11.53
CA ALA A 102 10.02 16.18 12.10
C ALA A 102 8.99 15.87 11.00
N ALA A 103 8.88 16.72 9.98
CA ALA A 103 7.97 16.50 8.87
C ALA A 103 8.43 15.37 7.95
N GLU A 104 9.75 15.20 7.78
CA GLU A 104 10.33 14.05 7.08
C GLU A 104 9.85 12.74 7.71
N LEU A 105 10.00 12.61 9.03
CA LEU A 105 9.61 11.42 9.78
C LEU A 105 8.09 11.18 9.76
N LEU A 106 7.28 12.24 9.87
CA LEU A 106 5.83 12.12 9.77
C LEU A 106 5.39 11.57 8.40
N VAL A 107 5.94 12.12 7.31
CA VAL A 107 5.61 11.68 5.95
C VAL A 107 6.15 10.28 5.68
N GLU A 108 7.36 9.97 6.15
CA GLU A 108 7.92 8.62 6.09
C GLU A 108 6.98 7.61 6.77
N GLU A 109 6.55 7.88 8.00
CA GLU A 109 5.68 6.99 8.76
C GLU A 109 4.34 6.73 8.05
N ILE A 110 3.71 7.79 7.54
CA ILE A 110 2.43 7.68 6.81
C ILE A 110 2.61 6.84 5.53
N LEU A 111 3.64 7.11 4.74
CA LEU A 111 3.84 6.41 3.46
C LEU A 111 4.17 4.92 3.65
N HIS A 112 4.95 4.58 4.69
CA HIS A 112 5.31 3.20 4.99
C HIS A 112 4.13 2.40 5.55
N HIS A 113 3.31 2.98 6.43
CA HIS A 113 2.21 2.28 7.09
C HIS A 113 0.85 2.41 6.37
N GLY A 114 0.71 3.35 5.42
CA GLY A 114 -0.54 3.60 4.72
C GLY A 114 -1.51 4.44 5.56
N GLN A 115 -2.72 3.93 5.82
CA GLN A 115 -3.74 4.61 6.61
C GLN A 115 -3.39 4.61 8.10
N VAL A 116 -3.15 5.77 8.69
CA VAL A 116 -2.80 5.89 10.11
C VAL A 116 -3.54 7.06 10.75
N LEU A 117 -3.93 6.90 12.02
CA LEU A 117 -4.49 7.98 12.81
C LEU A 117 -3.41 9.02 13.15
N MET A 118 -3.81 10.29 13.15
CA MET A 118 -2.91 11.41 13.47
C MET A 118 -2.18 11.20 14.80
N ASN A 119 -2.91 10.81 15.86
CA ASN A 119 -2.34 10.61 17.19
C ASN A 119 -1.24 9.54 17.18
N ASP A 120 -1.46 8.44 16.46
CA ASP A 120 -0.51 7.33 16.39
C ASP A 120 0.78 7.73 15.66
N VAL A 121 0.66 8.49 14.55
CA VAL A 121 1.84 8.98 13.81
C VAL A 121 2.64 9.94 14.67
N VAL A 122 1.98 10.91 15.31
CA VAL A 122 2.64 11.91 16.15
C VAL A 122 3.35 11.25 17.33
N GLN A 123 2.70 10.29 17.99
CA GLN A 123 3.31 9.55 19.09
C GLN A 123 4.57 8.80 18.62
N ARG A 124 4.47 7.99 17.54
CA ARG A 124 5.62 7.24 17.02
C ARG A 124 6.79 8.12 16.62
N VAL A 125 6.52 9.25 15.97
CA VAL A 125 7.59 10.18 15.56
C VAL A 125 8.22 10.86 16.77
N THR A 126 7.42 11.23 17.77
CA THR A 126 7.93 11.82 19.01
C THR A 126 8.84 10.83 19.75
N ASP A 127 8.44 9.56 19.82
CA ASP A 127 9.24 8.50 20.46
C ASP A 127 10.58 8.31 19.71
N ARG A 128 10.55 8.19 18.37
CA ARG A 128 11.76 8.09 17.54
C ARG A 128 12.72 9.28 17.72
N LEU A 129 12.18 10.50 17.78
CA LEU A 129 12.99 11.71 17.99
C LEU A 129 13.63 11.74 19.39
N ASN A 130 12.89 11.35 20.41
CA ASN A 130 13.40 11.28 21.79
C ASN A 130 14.49 10.22 21.94
N GLU A 131 14.37 9.07 21.27
CA GLU A 131 15.39 8.04 21.22
C GLU A 131 16.68 8.57 20.57
N ALA A 132 16.58 9.19 19.39
CA ALA A 132 17.74 9.77 18.70
C ALA A 132 18.47 10.84 19.53
N LEU A 133 17.73 11.66 20.28
CA LEU A 133 18.30 12.66 21.19
C LEU A 133 19.08 12.02 22.35
N ARG A 134 18.59 10.90 22.89
CA ARG A 134 19.26 10.18 23.99
C ARG A 134 20.55 9.50 23.54
N GLU A 135 20.61 9.06 22.29
CA GLU A 135 21.81 8.40 21.72
C GLU A 135 22.89 9.40 21.28
N SER A 136 22.54 10.68 21.12
CA SER A 136 23.45 11.73 20.65
C SER A 136 24.14 12.53 21.76
N GLY A 137 23.80 12.27 23.03
CA GLY A 137 24.36 12.95 24.22
C GLY A 137 25.20 12.02 25.09
#